data_AF-A0A661UDF0-F1
#
_entry.id   AF-A0A661UDF0-F1
#
_cell.length_a   1.000
_cell.length_b   1.000
_cell.length_c   1.000
_cell.angle_alpha   90.00
_cell.angle_beta   90.00
_cell.angle_gamma   90.00
#
_symmetry.space_group_name_H-M   'P 1'
#
loop_
_entity.id
_entity.type
_entity.pdbx_description
1 polymer ?
#
loop_
_entity_poly.entity_id
_entity_poly.type
_entity_poly.pdbx_seq_one_letter_code
_entity_poly.pdbx_strand_id
1 'polypeptide(L)'
;GAFILQILANGEILPKLREEESGLEFLESSAILGFLIIAGLGLLISSTSIFFGNFINRGKIGEIISAGFIPIENIVIGAEVCAAMTTIFIALVVFNDEVIK
;
A
#
# COMPACT_ATOMS: atom_id res chain seq x y z
N GLY A 1 -12.58 -1.55 -1.24
CA GLY A 1 -13.97 -2.05 -1.33
C GLY A 1 -14.31 -3.00 -0.21
N ALA A 2 -13.66 -4.17 -0.15
CA ALA A 2 -13.93 -5.18 0.88
C ALA A 2 -13.80 -4.66 2.32
N PHE A 3 -12.74 -3.91 2.64
CA PHE A 3 -12.54 -3.32 3.98
C PHE A 3 -13.66 -2.35 4.37
N ILE A 4 -14.08 -1.47 3.47
CA ILE A 4 -15.20 -0.54 3.70
C ILE A 4 -16.49 -1.31 4.00
N LEU A 5 -16.80 -2.34 3.20
CA LEU A 5 -17.98 -3.17 3.42
C LEU A 5 -17.93 -3.90 4.79
N GLN A 6 -16.75 -4.36 5.19
CA GLN A 6 -16.55 -4.99 6.49
C GLN A 6 -16.76 -4.02 7.65
N ILE A 7 -16.27 -2.78 7.54
CA ILE A 7 -16.48 -1.72 8.54
C ILE A 7 -17.97 -1.42 8.68
N LEU A 8 -18.67 -1.22 7.56
CA LEU A 8 -20.11 -0.93 7.54
C LEU A 8 -20.96 -2.09 8.08
N ALA A 9 -20.60 -3.34 7.77
CA ALA A 9 -21.37 -4.51 8.18
C ALA A 9 -21.32 -4.79 9.68
N ASN A 10 -20.27 -4.37 10.38
CA ASN A 10 -20.05 -4.77 11.77
C ASN A 10 -20.42 -3.73 12.83
N GLY A 11 -20.71 -2.46 12.47
CA GLY A 11 -21.45 -1.47 13.28
C GLY A 11 -20.87 -0.97 14.62
N GLU A 12 -20.26 -1.82 15.44
CA GLU A 12 -19.81 -1.55 16.83
C GLU A 12 -18.28 -1.73 17.00
N ILE A 13 -17.47 -1.13 16.11
CA ILE A 13 -16.01 -1.37 16.07
C ILE A 13 -15.16 -0.16 16.51
N LEU A 14 -15.72 0.97 16.92
CA LEU A 14 -14.95 2.23 17.12
C LEU A 14 -13.62 2.10 17.89
N PRO A 15 -13.53 1.39 19.04
CA PRO A 15 -12.25 1.21 19.73
C PRO A 15 -11.24 0.40 18.91
N LYS A 16 -11.71 -0.62 18.19
CA LYS A 16 -10.90 -1.47 17.32
C LYS A 16 -10.53 -0.78 16.01
N LEU A 17 -11.37 0.12 15.49
CA LEU A 17 -11.05 0.94 14.31
C LEU A 17 -9.88 1.90 14.59
N ARG A 18 -9.80 2.45 15.80
CA ARG A 18 -8.66 3.29 16.24
C ARG A 18 -7.34 2.52 16.29
N GLU A 19 -7.35 1.26 16.72
CA GLU A 19 -6.15 0.41 16.66
C GLU A 19 -5.78 0.03 15.21
N GLU A 20 -6.78 -0.27 14.38
CA GLU A 20 -6.57 -0.57 12.96
C GLU A 20 -6.00 0.63 12.19
N GLU A 21 -6.41 1.86 12.51
CA GLU A 21 -5.89 3.11 11.92
C GLU A 21 -4.37 3.22 12.08
N SER A 22 -3.85 3.06 13.30
CA SER A 22 -2.40 3.12 13.58
C SER A 22 -1.60 2.06 12.81
N GLY A 23 -2.17 0.85 12.68
CA GLY A 23 -1.57 -0.22 11.87
C GLY A 23 -1.54 0.09 10.38
N LEU A 24 -2.58 0.74 9.86
CA LEU A 24 -2.68 1.14 8.45
C LEU A 24 -1.72 2.28 8.11
N GLU A 25 -1.59 3.28 8.97
CA GLU A 25 -0.60 4.36 8.82
C GLU A 25 0.85 3.85 8.80
N PHE A 26 1.14 2.86 9.66
CA PHE A 26 2.45 2.21 9.66
C PHE A 26 2.70 1.44 8.35
N LEU A 27 1.68 0.72 7.84
CA LEU A 27 1.77 0.01 6.57
C LEU A 27 1.98 0.95 5.39
N GLU A 28 1.28 2.09 5.35
CA GLU A 28 1.44 3.14 4.33
C GLU A 28 2.89 3.66 4.32
N SER A 29 3.37 4.11 5.48
CA SER A 29 4.74 4.63 5.64
C SER A 29 5.80 3.59 5.27
N SER A 30 5.60 2.34 5.67
CA SER A 30 6.51 1.22 5.37
C SER A 30 6.51 0.86 3.90
N ALA A 31 5.35 0.90 3.24
CA ALA A 31 5.22 0.59 1.81
C ALA A 31 5.91 1.65 0.95
N ILE A 32 5.74 2.95 1.26
CA ILE A 32 6.44 4.04 0.57
C ILE A 32 7.95 3.93 0.78
N LEU A 33 8.39 3.67 2.01
CA LEU A 33 9.81 3.46 2.31
C LEU A 33 10.37 2.26 1.52
N GLY A 34 9.66 1.14 1.51
CA GLY A 34 10.03 -0.05 0.73
C GLY A 34 10.11 0.24 -0.77
N PHE A 35 9.16 0.99 -1.31
CA PHE A 35 9.15 1.42 -2.70
C PHE A 35 10.37 2.29 -3.05
N LEU A 36 10.72 3.24 -2.18
CA LEU A 36 11.92 4.08 -2.36
C LEU A 36 13.22 3.30 -2.25
N ILE A 37 13.29 2.29 -1.37
CA ILE A 37 14.44 1.39 -1.27
C ILE A 37 14.62 0.61 -2.57
N ILE A 38 13.52 0.05 -3.12
CA ILE A 38 13.55 -0.67 -4.40
C ILE A 38 14.02 0.25 -5.54
N ALA A 39 13.52 1.48 -5.58
CA ALA A 39 13.97 2.50 -6.53
C ALA A 39 15.49 2.78 -6.40
N GLY A 40 15.95 3.01 -5.17
CA GLY A 40 17.38 3.22 -4.88
C GLY A 40 18.25 2.04 -5.29
N LEU A 41 17.78 0.80 -5.07
CA LEU A 41 18.46 -0.40 -5.57
C LEU A 41 18.50 -0.43 -7.10
N GLY A 42 17.44 0.00 -7.78
CA GLY A 42 17.43 0.22 -9.22
C GLY A 42 18.52 1.19 -9.68
N LEU A 43 18.75 2.27 -8.94
CA LEU A 43 19.82 3.22 -9.25
C LEU A 43 21.22 2.63 -9.10
N LEU A 44 21.45 1.86 -8.02
CA LEU A 44 22.78 1.37 -7.64
C LEU A 44 23.18 0.07 -8.35
N ILE A 45 22.21 -0.83 -8.58
CA ILE A 45 22.44 -2.19 -9.07
C ILE A 45 22.18 -2.28 -10.57
N SER A 46 21.25 -1.48 -11.11
CA SER A 46 20.98 -1.52 -12.55
C SER A 46 22.14 -0.87 -13.32
N SER A 47 22.58 -1.55 -14.38
CA SER A 47 23.67 -1.08 -15.25
C SER A 47 23.37 0.24 -15.97
N THR A 48 22.13 0.73 -15.90
CA THR A 48 21.67 1.94 -16.58
C THR A 48 21.67 3.21 -15.72
N SER A 49 21.98 3.15 -14.42
CA SER A 49 21.93 4.32 -13.49
C SER A 49 20.59 5.07 -13.53
N ILE A 50 19.48 4.35 -13.70
CA ILE A 50 18.11 4.90 -13.72
C ILE A 50 17.47 4.61 -12.36
N PHE A 51 16.78 5.59 -11.77
CA PHE A 51 16.16 5.53 -10.44
C PHE A 51 15.09 4.44 -10.26
N PHE A 52 14.63 3.81 -11.34
CA PHE A 52 13.79 2.61 -11.34
C PHE A 52 14.31 1.60 -12.38
N GLY A 53 15.63 1.54 -12.53
CA GLY A 53 16.27 0.65 -13.50
C GLY A 53 15.99 -0.80 -13.15
N ASN A 54 15.35 -1.53 -14.06
CA ASN A 54 15.10 -2.96 -13.86
C ASN A 54 16.42 -3.70 -13.65
N PHE A 55 16.60 -4.30 -12.49
CA PHE A 55 17.80 -5.08 -12.13
C PHE A 55 17.51 -6.59 -12.05
N ILE A 56 16.25 -7.00 -12.23
CA ILE A 56 15.86 -8.41 -12.37
C ILE A 56 15.78 -8.75 -13.86
N ASN A 57 16.20 -9.98 -14.21
CA ASN A 57 16.25 -10.43 -15.60
C ASN A 57 14.88 -10.30 -16.29
N ARG A 58 14.88 -9.70 -17.49
CA ARG A 58 13.69 -9.57 -18.32
C ARG A 58 13.49 -10.90 -19.04
N GLY A 59 12.44 -11.63 -18.67
CA GLY A 59 12.07 -12.90 -19.29
C GLY A 59 11.46 -12.73 -20.68
N LYS A 60 10.58 -13.65 -21.09
CA LYS A 60 9.88 -13.58 -22.39
C LYS A 60 8.64 -12.70 -22.30
N ILE A 61 8.43 -11.87 -23.33
CA ILE A 61 7.22 -11.04 -23.46
C ILE A 61 5.99 -11.94 -23.37
N GLY A 62 5.06 -11.60 -22.47
CA GLY A 62 3.83 -12.36 -22.22
C GLY A 62 3.84 -13.23 -20.96
N GLU A 63 4.99 -13.35 -20.27
CA GLU A 63 5.09 -14.06 -18.99
C GLU A 63 5.12 -13.07 -17.82
N ILE A 64 4.33 -13.29 -16.76
CA ILE A 64 4.21 -12.34 -15.63
C ILE A 64 5.57 -12.09 -14.95
N ILE A 65 6.39 -13.15 -14.83
CA ILE A 65 7.72 -13.11 -14.20
C ILE A 65 8.71 -12.31 -15.08
N SER A 66 8.41 -12.11 -16.37
CA SER A 66 9.32 -11.42 -17.29
C SER A 66 9.45 -9.92 -17.04
N ALA A 67 8.52 -9.32 -16.29
CA ALA A 67 8.52 -7.89 -16.00
C ALA A 67 9.59 -7.47 -14.99
N GLY A 68 10.38 -8.40 -14.47
CA GLY A 68 11.40 -8.14 -13.44
C GLY A 68 10.73 -7.81 -12.10
N PHE A 69 11.11 -6.70 -11.46
CA PHE A 69 10.54 -6.32 -10.16
C PHE A 69 9.25 -5.47 -10.24
N ILE A 70 8.81 -5.07 -11.44
CA ILE A 70 7.58 -4.27 -11.63
C ILE A 70 6.33 -4.89 -10.97
N PRO A 71 6.10 -6.23 -11.02
CA PRO A 71 4.97 -6.82 -10.30
C PRO A 71 5.04 -6.64 -8.78
N ILE A 72 6.25 -6.62 -8.22
CA ILE A 72 6.47 -6.39 -6.78
C ILE A 72 6.09 -4.95 -6.43
N GLU A 73 6.49 -3.98 -7.24
CA GLU A 73 6.10 -2.58 -7.07
C GLU A 73 4.58 -2.41 -7.06
N ASN A 74 3.90 -3.05 -8.00
CA ASN A 74 2.44 -2.97 -8.08
C ASN A 74 1.76 -3.55 -6.85
N ILE A 75 2.32 -4.58 -6.21
CA ILE A 75 1.81 -5.13 -4.95
C ILE A 75 2.02 -4.12 -3.81
N VAL A 76 3.22 -3.52 -3.73
CA VAL A 76 3.56 -2.54 -2.68
C VAL A 76 2.67 -1.30 -2.78
N ILE A 77 2.55 -0.73 -3.98
CA ILE A 77 1.67 0.43 -4.23
C ILE A 77 0.21 0.06 -4.04
N GLY A 78 -0.22 -1.12 -4.48
CA GLY A 78 -1.59 -1.58 -4.24
C GLY A 78 -1.93 -1.69 -2.75
N ALA A 79 -0.98 -2.15 -1.94
CA ALA A 79 -1.14 -2.23 -0.48
C ALA A 79 -1.17 -0.85 0.16
N GLU A 80 -0.28 0.06 -0.24
CA GLU A 80 -0.22 1.45 0.21
C GLU A 80 -1.54 2.19 -0.05
N VAL A 81 -2.01 2.20 -1.30
CA VAL A 81 -3.27 2.86 -1.68
C VAL A 81 -4.46 2.25 -0.92
N CYS A 82 -4.47 0.92 -0.74
CA CYS A 82 -5.51 0.26 0.00
C CYS A 82 -5.53 0.66 1.48
N ALA A 83 -4.36 0.81 2.10
CA ALA A 83 -4.23 1.26 3.48
C ALA A 83 -4.72 2.71 3.62
N ALA A 84 -4.19 3.62 2.79
CA ALA A 84 -4.55 5.03 2.80
C ALA A 84 -6.06 5.27 2.61
N MET A 85 -6.68 4.60 1.62
CA MET A 85 -8.13 4.69 1.41
C MET A 85 -8.94 4.19 2.61
N THR A 86 -8.46 3.15 3.30
CA THR A 86 -9.14 2.59 4.47
C THR A 86 -9.00 3.52 5.67
N THR A 87 -7.81 4.07 5.92
CA THR A 87 -7.53 5.08 6.96
C THR A 87 -8.45 6.29 6.82
N ILE A 88 -8.55 6.88 5.61
CA ILE A 88 -9.46 8.02 5.36
C ILE A 88 -10.90 7.68 5.72
N PHE A 89 -11.35 6.47 5.35
CA PHE A 89 -12.71 6.04 5.64
C PHE A 89 -12.94 5.84 7.15
N ILE A 90 -11.98 5.23 7.86
CA ILE A 90 -12.03 5.08 9.31
C ILE A 90 -12.11 6.45 10.00
N ALA A 91 -11.24 7.39 9.61
CA ALA A 91 -11.23 8.75 10.15
C ALA A 91 -12.59 9.46 9.97
N LEU A 92 -13.23 9.30 8.79
CA LEU A 92 -14.56 9.85 8.53
C LEU A 92 -15.65 9.20 9.41
N VAL A 93 -15.59 7.88 9.62
CA VAL A 93 -16.55 7.15 10.47
C VAL A 93 -16.40 7.57 11.93
N VAL A 94 -15.17 7.68 12.43
CA VAL A 94 -14.88 8.15 13.79
C VAL A 94 -15.36 9.58 13.98
N PHE A 95 -15.03 10.48 13.06
CA PHE A 95 -15.51 11.87 13.09
C PHE A 95 -17.04 11.97 13.10
N ASN A 96 -17.71 11.17 12.28
CA ASN A 96 -19.17 11.14 12.23
C ASN A 96 -19.81 10.66 13.54
N ASP A 97 -19.21 9.67 14.22
CA ASP A 97 -19.68 9.25 15.56
C ASP A 97 -19.49 10.35 16.62
N GLU A 98 -18.36 11.05 16.58
CA GLU A 98 -18.04 12.13 17.54
C GLU A 98 -18.91 13.39 17.35
N VAL A 99 -19.38 13.67 16.12
CA VAL A 99 -20.18 14.86 15.80
C VAL A 99 -21.70 14.63 15.90
N ILE A 100 -22.18 13.41 15.62
CA ILE A 100 -23.61 13.08 15.69
C ILE A 100 -24.06 12.74 17.12
N LYS A 101 -23.14 12.37 18.01
CA LYS A 101 -23.37 12.34 19.46
C LYS A 101 -23.29 13.74 20.06
#